data_AF-A0A6V7IDN1-F1
#
_entry.id   AF-A0A6V7IDN1-F1
#
_cell.length_a   1.000
_cell.length_b   1.000
_cell.length_c   1.000
_cell.angle_alpha   90.00
_cell.angle_beta   90.00
_cell.angle_gamma   90.00
#
_symmetry.space_group_name_H-M   'P 1'
#
loop_
_entity.id
_entity.type
_entity.pdbx_description
1 polymer ?
#
loop_
_entity_poly.entity_id
_entity_poly.type
_entity_poly.pdbx_seq_one_letter_code
_entity_poly.pdbx_strand_id
1 'polypeptide(L)' 'FGPRFPPMNLAYNRELLAIGEEVGKEMGIQDLIHRGVYTCLGGPNFETVAELKMLSMVGVDAV' A
#
# COMPACT_ATOMS: atom_id res chain seq x y z
N PHE A 1 0.34 -10.56 20.70
CA PHE A 1 -0.42 -11.82 20.84
C PHE A 1 -1.81 -11.65 20.25
N GLY A 2 -2.38 -12.71 19.66
CA GLY A 2 -3.64 -12.70 18.92
C GLY A 2 -4.08 -14.12 18.52
N PRO A 3 -5.15 -14.27 17.74
CA PRO A 3 -5.64 -15.58 17.30
C PRO A 3 -4.61 -16.32 16.44
N ARG A 4 -4.73 -17.65 16.35
CA ARG A 4 -3.79 -18.48 15.58
C ARG A 4 -3.77 -18.12 14.09
N PHE A 5 -4.92 -17.74 13.53
CA PHE A 5 -5.08 -17.34 12.13
C PHE A 5 -5.73 -15.95 12.07
N PRO A 6 -4.94 -14.86 12.06
CA PRO A 6 -5.48 -13.51 11.98
C PRO A 6 -6.01 -13.23 10.56
N PRO A 7 -7.23 -12.70 10.41
CA PRO A 7 -7.74 -12.26 9.11
C PRO A 7 -7.06 -10.95 8.67
N MET A 8 -6.67 -10.85 7.40
CA MET A 8 -5.95 -9.69 6.86
C MET A 8 -6.80 -8.76 5.97
N ASN A 9 -8.07 -9.10 5.74
CA ASN A 9 -8.99 -8.33 4.89
C ASN A 9 -9.28 -6.90 5.38
N LEU A 10 -9.10 -6.65 6.69
CA LEU A 10 -9.29 -5.36 7.33
C LEU A 10 -8.02 -4.88 8.05
N ALA A 11 -6.84 -5.37 7.65
CA ALA A 11 -5.57 -4.96 8.24
C ALA A 11 -5.31 -3.46 8.07
N TYR A 12 -5.75 -2.88 6.94
CA TYR A 12 -5.77 -1.43 6.72
C TYR A 12 -7.16 -0.89 7.06
N ASN A 13 -7.24 -0.07 8.12
CA ASN A 13 -8.50 0.51 8.57
C ASN A 13 -9.02 1.54 7.55
N ARG A 14 -10.22 1.31 7.02
CA ARG A 14 -10.86 2.14 6.00
C ARG A 14 -11.17 3.56 6.47
N GLU A 15 -11.51 3.75 7.75
CA GLU A 15 -11.80 5.06 8.33
C GLU A 15 -10.53 5.91 8.40
N LEU A 16 -9.41 5.31 8.79
CA LEU A 16 -8.11 6.00 8.82
C LEU A 16 -7.65 6.39 7.42
N LEU A 17 -7.87 5.54 6.42
CA LEU A 17 -7.58 5.87 5.02
C LEU A 17 -8.41 7.07 4.55
N ALA A 18 -9.71 7.10 4.86
CA ALA A 18 -10.59 8.22 4.50
C ALA A 18 -10.18 9.53 5.19
N ILE A 19 -9.77 9.47 6.47
CA ILE A 19 -9.25 10.64 7.19
C ILE A 19 -7.97 11.16 6.52
N GLY A 20 -7.05 10.27 6.12
CA GLY A 20 -5.82 10.66 5.42
C GLY A 20 -6.11 11.35 4.08
N GLU A 21 -7.07 10.84 3.32
CA GLU A 21 -7.52 11.48 2.07
C GLU A 21 -8.16 12.86 2.34
N GLU A 22 -8.94 13.01 3.41
CA GLU A 22 -9.57 14.29 3.75
C GLU A 22 -8.55 15.34 4.19
N VAL A 23 -7.60 14.97 5.06
CA VAL A 23 -6.49 15.85 5.47
C VAL A 23 -5.67 16.28 4.24
N GLY A 24 -5.48 15.38 3.29
CA GLY A 24 -4.85 15.69 2.00
C GLY A 24 -5.55 16.79 1.21
N LYS A 25 -6.89 16.76 1.16
CA LYS A 25 -7.69 17.81 0.52
C LYS A 25 -7.60 19.12 1.29
N GLU A 26 -7.69 19.08 2.62
CA GLU A 26 -7.58 20.27 3.47
C GLU A 26 -6.22 20.98 3.30
N MET A 27 -5.16 20.20 3.09
CA MET A 27 -3.80 20.69 2.83
C MET A 27 -3.55 21.07 1.36
N GLY A 28 -4.49 20.82 0.45
CA GLY A 28 -4.34 21.09 -0.98
C GLY A 28 -3.33 20.20 -1.70
N ILE A 29 -3.04 19.01 -1.15
CA ILE A 29 -2.08 18.03 -1.71
C ILE A 29 -2.76 16.75 -2.22
N GLN A 30 -4.08 16.76 -2.40
CA GLN A 30 -4.84 15.58 -2.79
C GLN A 30 -4.35 14.94 -4.11
N ASP A 31 -3.78 15.73 -5.01
CA ASP A 31 -3.26 15.25 -6.30
C ASP A 31 -1.98 14.40 -6.15
N LEU A 32 -1.30 14.51 -5.00
CA LEU A 32 -0.11 13.71 -4.66
C LEU A 32 -0.45 12.46 -3.84
N ILE A 33 -1.72 12.29 -3.46
CA ILE A 33 -2.17 11.15 -2.65
C ILE A 33 -2.69 10.05 -3.57
N HIS A 34 -2.20 8.85 -3.35
CA HIS A 34 -2.60 7.66 -4.07
C HIS A 34 -2.97 6.55 -3.11
N ARG A 35 -3.82 5.65 -3.59
CA ARG A 35 -4.22 4.44 -2.88
C ARG A 35 -3.97 3.26 -3.78
N GLY A 36 -3.31 2.23 -3.23
CA GLY A 36 -2.93 1.05 -3.98
C GLY A 36 -2.54 -0.12 -3.09
N VAL A 37 -1.99 -1.15 -3.72
CA VAL A 37 -1.50 -2.38 -3.12
C VAL A 37 -0.01 -2.27 -2.84
N TYR A 38 0.36 -2.45 -1.57
CA TYR A 38 1.74 -2.54 -1.13
C TYR A 38 2.22 -3.99 -1.09
N THR A 39 3.45 -4.25 -1.53
CA THR A 39 4.14 -5.53 -1.33
C THR A 39 5.40 -5.33 -0.49
N CYS A 40 5.75 -6.31 0.35
CA CYS A 40 6.98 -6.29 1.14
C CYS A 40 7.98 -7.27 0.55
N LEU A 41 9.15 -6.78 0.14
CA LEU A 41 10.24 -7.62 -0.35
C LEU A 41 11.35 -7.76 0.69
N GLY A 42 12.10 -8.86 0.59
CA GLY A 42 13.15 -9.19 1.56
C GLY A 42 14.37 -8.26 1.52
N GLY A 43 14.64 -7.60 0.39
CA GLY A 43 15.82 -6.74 0.22
C GLY A 43 17.15 -7.48 0.39
N PRO A 44 18.28 -6.76 0.57
CA PRO A 44 18.45 -5.31 0.71
C PRO A 44 18.60 -4.56 -0.62
N ASN A 45 18.68 -5.28 -1.74
CA ASN A 45 18.79 -4.69 -3.07
C ASN A 45 17.43 -4.25 -3.58
N PHE A 46 17.43 -3.21 -4.42
CA PHE A 46 16.27 -2.85 -5.21
C PHE A 46 15.96 -3.90 -6.27
N GLU A 47 14.73 -3.86 -6.72
CA GLU A 47 14.15 -4.78 -7.67
C GLU A 47 14.73 -4.53 -9.07
N THR A 48 14.95 -5.62 -9.79
CA THR A 48 15.30 -5.58 -11.19
C THR A 48 14.10 -5.14 -12.04
N VAL A 49 14.38 -4.70 -13.27
CA VAL A 49 13.32 -4.33 -14.24
C VAL A 49 12.35 -5.49 -14.50
N ALA A 50 12.83 -6.73 -14.45
CA ALA A 50 11.98 -7.91 -14.63
C ALA A 50 11.03 -8.10 -13.44
N GLU A 51 11.52 -7.95 -12.22
CA GLU A 51 10.71 -8.04 -11.00
C GLU A 51 9.68 -6.91 -10.92
N LEU A 52 10.06 -5.66 -11.22
CA LEU A 52 9.10 -4.55 -11.24
C LEU A 52 7.97 -4.76 -12.25
N LYS A 53 8.28 -5.27 -13.45
CA LYS A 53 7.27 -5.63 -14.46
C LYS A 53 6.35 -6.75 -13.94
N MET A 54 6.92 -7.77 -13.29
CA MET A 54 6.15 -8.84 -12.67
C MET A 54 5.19 -8.29 -11.61
N LEU A 55 5.69 -7.45 -10.70
CA LEU A 55 4.92 -6.86 -9.60
C LEU A 55 3.77 -5.98 -10.12
N SER A 56 4.05 -5.15 -11.13
CA SER A 56 3.01 -4.36 -11.80
C SER A 56 1.95 -5.24 -12.46
N MET A 57 2.33 -6.35 -13.12
CA MET A 57 1.38 -7.29 -13.73
C MET A 57 0.47 -7.98 -12.72
N VAL A 58 0.94 -8.21 -11.48
CA VAL A 58 0.14 -8.83 -10.40
C VAL A 58 -0.61 -7.79 -9.56
N GLY A 59 -0.61 -6.51 -9.96
CA GLY A 59 -1.41 -5.46 -9.35
C GLY A 59 -0.78 -4.80 -8.12
N VAL A 60 0.54 -4.81 -8.01
CA VAL A 60 1.27 -4.05 -6.98
C VAL A 60 1.47 -2.61 -7.46
N ASP A 61 1.14 -1.66 -6.59
CA ASP A 61 1.29 -0.22 -6.84
C ASP A 61 2.52 0.36 -6.11
N ALA A 62 2.94 -0.25 -4.99
CA ALA A 62 4.11 0.16 -4.21
C ALA A 62 4.87 -1.07 -3.67
N VAL A 63 6.20 -0.98 -3.70
CA VAL A 63 7.16 -2.02 -3.25
C VAL A 63 8.03 -1.46 -2.13
#